data_AF-A0AAE9ISA5-F1
#
_entry.id   AF-A0AAE9ISA5-F1
#
_cell.length_a   1.000
_cell.length_b   1.000
_cell.length_c   1.000
_cell.angle_alpha   90.00
_cell.angle_beta   90.00
_cell.angle_gamma   90.00
#
_symmetry.space_group_name_H-M   'P 1'
#
loop_
_entity.id
_entity.type
_entity.pdbx_description
1 polymer ?
#
loop_
_entity_poly.entity_id
_entity_poly.type
_entity_poly.pdbx_seq_one_letter_code
_entity_poly.pdbx_strand_id
1 'polypeptide(L)'
;MPEELQFSVRSLMELAKRANKQIGLVVDLTNTDRYYKKTEWADHGVKYLKLNCPGHEVNEREDLVQDFIKAVKEFVEDPENEGKLVGVHCTHGLNRTGYLICRYMIDIDGYTAADAISRFEYYRGHPMEREHYKVSLYEAELRKNQRKNEEASGDSEDVVESKDSEEAATKDPEDVKEEESEEK
;
A
#
# COMPACT_ATOMS: atom_id res chain seq x y z
N MET A 1 -27.96 -21.01 -14.42
CA MET A 1 -27.40 -19.98 -15.31
C MET A 1 -26.89 -20.72 -16.55
N PRO A 2 -27.28 -20.31 -17.77
CA PRO A 2 -26.74 -20.90 -19.00
C PRO A 2 -25.21 -20.89 -19.00
N GLU A 3 -24.57 -21.93 -19.55
CA GLU A 3 -23.11 -22.13 -19.47
C GLU A 3 -22.35 -20.97 -20.13
N GLU A 4 -22.89 -20.45 -21.23
CA GLU A 4 -22.37 -19.31 -21.99
C GLU A 4 -22.36 -17.98 -21.22
N LEU A 5 -23.12 -17.88 -20.12
CA LEU A 5 -23.17 -16.70 -19.25
C LEU A 5 -22.32 -16.88 -17.98
N GLN A 6 -21.71 -18.04 -17.76
CA GLN A 6 -20.92 -18.31 -16.57
C GLN A 6 -19.50 -17.77 -16.72
N PHE A 7 -19.02 -17.11 -15.67
CA PHE A 7 -17.65 -16.63 -15.57
C PHE A 7 -16.96 -17.30 -14.38
N SER A 8 -16.17 -18.35 -14.66
CA SER A 8 -15.46 -19.15 -13.65
C SER A 8 -13.96 -18.83 -13.61
N VAL A 9 -13.27 -19.34 -12.59
CA VAL A 9 -11.79 -19.29 -12.52
C VAL A 9 -11.18 -19.86 -13.80
N ARG A 10 -11.66 -21.04 -14.23
CA ARG A 10 -11.24 -21.68 -15.49
C ARG A 10 -11.45 -20.76 -16.69
N SER A 11 -12.61 -20.12 -16.80
CA SER A 11 -12.92 -19.20 -17.90
C SER A 11 -11.91 -18.04 -17.95
N LEU A 12 -11.58 -17.44 -16.80
CA LEU A 12 -10.57 -16.38 -16.73
C LEU A 12 -9.18 -16.88 -17.15
N MET A 13 -8.75 -18.04 -16.65
CA MET A 13 -7.43 -18.60 -16.98
C MET A 13 -7.31 -18.94 -18.47
N GLU A 14 -8.38 -19.45 -19.09
CA GLU A 14 -8.43 -19.69 -20.54
C GLU A 14 -8.33 -18.38 -21.34
N LEU A 15 -9.01 -17.31 -20.91
CA LEU A 15 -8.92 -15.99 -21.53
C LEU A 15 -7.51 -15.40 -21.41
N ALA A 16 -6.90 -15.45 -20.22
CA ALA A 16 -5.54 -14.98 -19.99
C ALA A 16 -4.54 -15.72 -20.90
N LYS A 17 -4.67 -17.06 -20.99
CA LYS A 17 -3.83 -17.89 -21.87
C LYS A 17 -4.00 -17.52 -23.35
N ARG A 18 -5.23 -17.31 -23.83
CA ARG A 18 -5.50 -16.88 -25.21
C ARG A 18 -4.91 -15.50 -25.52
N ALA A 19 -4.84 -14.62 -24.52
CA ALA A 19 -4.23 -13.30 -24.63
C ALA A 19 -2.70 -13.31 -24.43
N ASN A 20 -2.07 -14.49 -24.31
CA ASN A 20 -0.66 -14.65 -23.96
C ASN A 20 -0.26 -13.88 -22.69
N LYS A 21 -1.12 -13.95 -21.67
CA LYS A 21 -0.93 -13.35 -20.34
C LYS A 21 -0.96 -14.43 -19.28
N GLN A 22 -0.23 -14.19 -18.19
CA GLN A 22 -0.26 -15.01 -16.99
C GLN A 22 -0.76 -14.17 -15.82
N ILE A 23 -1.62 -14.74 -14.99
CA ILE A 23 -2.07 -14.12 -13.74
C ILE A 23 -1.26 -14.78 -12.63
N GLY A 24 -0.64 -14.00 -11.74
CA GLY A 24 0.13 -14.55 -10.62
C GLY A 24 -0.49 -14.27 -9.26
N LEU A 25 -1.31 -13.23 -9.13
CA LEU A 25 -2.02 -12.89 -7.91
C LEU A 25 -3.47 -12.52 -8.22
N VAL A 26 -4.39 -12.97 -7.39
CA VAL A 26 -5.78 -12.49 -7.34
C VAL A 26 -6.08 -11.93 -5.97
N VAL A 27 -6.56 -10.68 -5.94
CA VAL A 27 -7.05 -10.01 -4.74
C VAL A 27 -8.57 -9.92 -4.79
N ASP A 28 -9.23 -10.65 -3.90
CA ASP A 28 -10.68 -10.68 -3.75
C ASP A 28 -11.12 -9.75 -2.60
N LEU A 29 -11.87 -8.71 -2.98
CA LEU A 29 -12.39 -7.66 -2.12
C LEU A 29 -13.82 -7.92 -1.61
N THR A 30 -14.41 -9.07 -1.98
CA THR A 30 -15.77 -9.42 -1.59
C THR A 30 -15.82 -9.78 -0.10
N ASN A 31 -16.99 -9.63 0.52
CA ASN A 31 -17.19 -10.03 1.93
C ASN A 31 -17.90 -11.40 2.02
N THR A 32 -17.61 -12.30 1.08
CA THR A 32 -18.24 -13.63 1.01
C THR A 32 -17.38 -14.62 0.25
N ASP A 33 -17.40 -15.89 0.64
CA ASP A 33 -16.70 -16.99 -0.04
C ASP A 33 -17.65 -17.86 -0.88
N ARG A 34 -18.83 -17.33 -1.20
CA ARG A 34 -19.91 -18.09 -1.86
C ARG A 34 -19.84 -18.07 -3.39
N TYR A 35 -19.02 -17.21 -3.99
CA TYR A 35 -19.01 -17.01 -5.44
C TYR A 35 -18.20 -18.08 -6.20
N TYR A 36 -17.07 -18.51 -5.65
CA TYR A 36 -16.23 -19.58 -6.22
C TYR A 36 -15.33 -20.17 -5.13
N LYS A 37 -14.71 -21.32 -5.39
CA LYS A 37 -13.78 -21.93 -4.44
C LYS A 37 -12.39 -21.32 -4.60
N LYS A 38 -11.90 -20.64 -3.56
CA LYS A 38 -10.56 -20.04 -3.54
C LYS A 38 -9.41 -21.03 -3.83
N THR A 39 -9.62 -22.33 -3.58
CA THR A 39 -8.62 -23.37 -3.83
C THR A 39 -8.33 -23.57 -5.32
N GLU A 40 -9.27 -23.24 -6.20
CA GLU A 40 -9.10 -23.38 -7.66
C GLU A 40 -7.95 -22.52 -8.20
N TRP A 41 -7.60 -21.41 -7.54
CA TRP A 41 -6.45 -20.59 -7.94
C TRP A 41 -5.12 -21.31 -7.76
N ALA A 42 -4.98 -22.13 -6.72
CA ALA A 42 -3.75 -22.86 -6.43
C ALA A 42 -3.45 -23.92 -7.50
N ASP A 43 -4.48 -24.54 -8.07
CA ASP A 43 -4.37 -25.51 -9.18
C ASP A 43 -3.77 -24.88 -10.45
N HIS A 44 -3.83 -23.54 -10.54
CA HIS A 44 -3.26 -22.76 -11.62
C HIS A 44 -1.95 -22.04 -11.27
N GLY A 45 -1.39 -22.30 -10.07
CA GLY A 45 -0.18 -21.61 -9.59
C GLY A 45 -0.41 -20.12 -9.31
N VAL A 46 -1.65 -19.71 -9.06
CA VAL A 46 -2.04 -18.32 -8.79
C VAL A 46 -2.17 -18.09 -7.29
N LYS A 47 -1.46 -17.11 -6.75
CA LYS A 47 -1.61 -16.69 -5.35
C LYS A 47 -2.98 -16.04 -5.18
N TYR A 48 -3.66 -16.36 -4.08
CA TYR A 48 -4.96 -15.81 -3.75
C TYR A 48 -4.91 -15.05 -2.44
N LEU A 49 -5.36 -13.80 -2.44
CA LEU A 49 -5.48 -12.95 -1.27
C LEU A 49 -6.94 -12.50 -1.10
N LYS A 50 -7.50 -12.74 0.09
CA LYS A 50 -8.80 -12.21 0.50
C LYS A 50 -8.60 -10.95 1.33
N LEU A 51 -9.08 -9.82 0.86
CA LEU A 51 -9.20 -8.58 1.65
C LEU A 51 -10.67 -8.30 1.90
N ASN A 52 -11.19 -8.82 3.01
CA ASN A 52 -12.59 -8.63 3.36
C ASN A 52 -12.87 -7.14 3.58
N CYS A 53 -13.64 -6.56 2.68
CA CYS A 53 -14.15 -5.20 2.80
C CYS A 53 -15.60 -5.27 3.31
N PRO A 54 -15.83 -5.34 4.65
CA PRO A 54 -17.18 -5.34 5.23
C PRO A 54 -17.90 -4.01 4.94
N GLY A 55 -19.20 -3.92 5.25
CA GLY A 55 -20.15 -2.88 4.82
C GLY A 55 -19.92 -1.42 5.25
N HIS A 56 -18.66 -0.99 5.40
CA HIS A 56 -18.22 0.40 5.46
C HIS A 56 -17.36 0.67 4.22
N GLU A 57 -17.40 1.88 3.68
CA GLU A 57 -16.76 2.18 2.41
C GLU A 57 -15.22 2.06 2.54
N VAL A 58 -14.55 1.37 1.60
CA VAL A 58 -13.11 1.05 1.71
C VAL A 58 -12.19 2.30 1.82
N ASN A 59 -12.70 3.49 1.47
CA ASN A 59 -12.03 4.78 1.61
C ASN A 59 -11.80 5.21 3.06
N GLU A 60 -12.57 4.67 4.00
CA GLU A 60 -12.40 4.96 5.43
C GLU A 60 -11.41 3.99 6.10
N ARG A 61 -10.94 2.97 5.37
CA ARG A 61 -10.12 1.88 5.89
C ARG A 61 -8.71 1.93 5.32
N GLU A 62 -7.93 2.87 5.85
CA GLU A 62 -6.54 3.04 5.43
C GLU A 62 -5.70 1.78 5.68
N ASP A 63 -6.01 0.99 6.71
CA ASP A 63 -5.40 -0.31 6.95
C ASP A 63 -5.60 -1.29 5.78
N LEU A 64 -6.81 -1.38 5.22
CA LEU A 64 -7.09 -2.21 4.04
C LEU A 64 -6.37 -1.69 2.79
N VAL A 65 -6.22 -0.37 2.66
CA VAL A 65 -5.44 0.22 1.57
C VAL A 65 -3.97 -0.15 1.69
N GLN A 66 -3.39 -0.05 2.88
CA GLN A 66 -1.99 -0.41 3.12
C GLN A 66 -1.75 -1.91 2.94
N ASP A 67 -2.67 -2.77 3.39
CA ASP A 67 -2.59 -4.22 3.14
C ASP A 67 -2.63 -4.56 1.65
N PHE A 68 -3.52 -3.89 0.89
CA PHE A 68 -3.57 -4.02 -0.56
C PHE A 68 -2.26 -3.58 -1.21
N ILE A 69 -1.79 -2.37 -0.89
CA ILE A 69 -0.56 -1.81 -1.43
C ILE A 69 0.63 -2.73 -1.15
N LYS A 70 0.77 -3.17 0.10
CA LYS A 70 1.83 -4.08 0.52
C LYS A 70 1.80 -5.37 -0.29
N ALA A 71 0.64 -6.02 -0.38
CA ALA A 71 0.52 -7.29 -1.11
C ALA A 71 0.83 -7.16 -2.61
N VAL A 72 0.37 -6.09 -3.25
CA VAL A 72 0.65 -5.84 -4.67
C VAL A 72 2.13 -5.48 -4.87
N LYS A 73 2.69 -4.64 -4.01
CA LYS A 73 4.10 -4.25 -4.06
C LYS A 73 5.03 -5.46 -3.89
N GLU A 74 4.81 -6.28 -2.86
CA GLU A 74 5.56 -7.53 -2.64
C GLU A 74 5.47 -8.47 -3.85
N PHE A 75 4.31 -8.55 -4.51
CA PHE A 75 4.15 -9.37 -5.71
C PHE A 75 4.90 -8.81 -6.91
N VAL A 76 4.85 -7.50 -7.14
CA VAL A 76 5.48 -6.83 -8.30
C VAL A 76 7.00 -6.76 -8.16
N GLU A 77 7.52 -6.61 -6.94
CA GLU A 77 8.96 -6.53 -6.67
C GLU A 77 9.67 -7.90 -6.70
N ASP A 78 8.91 -9.00 -6.66
CA ASP A 78 9.42 -10.36 -6.74
C ASP A 78 9.78 -10.73 -8.20
N PRO A 79 11.06 -10.99 -8.53
CA PRO A 79 11.49 -11.37 -9.88
C PRO A 79 10.80 -12.64 -10.41
N GLU A 80 10.36 -13.55 -9.54
CA GLU A 80 9.64 -14.76 -9.98
C GLU A 80 8.27 -14.44 -10.60
N ASN A 81 7.75 -13.24 -10.37
CA ASN A 81 6.47 -12.75 -10.86
C ASN A 81 6.59 -11.77 -12.03
N GLU A 82 7.80 -11.55 -12.56
CA GLU A 82 8.03 -10.67 -13.70
C GLU A 82 7.08 -11.00 -14.88
N GLY A 83 6.38 -9.98 -15.38
CA GLY A 83 5.43 -10.10 -16.48
C GLY A 83 4.07 -10.73 -16.13
N LYS A 84 3.86 -11.23 -14.90
CA LYS A 84 2.56 -11.75 -14.45
C LYS A 84 1.64 -10.61 -14.00
N LEU A 85 0.33 -10.81 -14.20
CA LEU A 85 -0.72 -9.85 -13.86
C LEU A 85 -1.25 -10.07 -12.44
N VAL A 86 -1.71 -8.96 -11.83
CA VAL A 86 -2.53 -8.96 -10.62
C VAL A 86 -3.99 -8.76 -11.01
N GLY A 87 -4.84 -9.74 -10.72
CA GLY A 87 -6.29 -9.60 -10.83
C GLY A 87 -6.87 -9.01 -9.55
N VAL A 88 -7.71 -7.98 -9.65
CA VAL A 88 -8.40 -7.41 -8.49
C VAL A 88 -9.88 -7.39 -8.78
N HIS A 89 -10.70 -7.91 -7.87
CA HIS A 89 -12.15 -7.90 -8.05
C HIS A 89 -12.90 -7.63 -6.76
N CYS A 90 -14.05 -6.99 -6.89
CA CYS A 90 -15.11 -6.98 -5.88
C CYS A 90 -16.31 -7.73 -6.47
N THR A 91 -17.55 -7.33 -6.15
CA THR A 91 -18.74 -7.95 -6.78
C THR A 91 -18.89 -7.56 -8.25
N HIS A 92 -18.72 -6.28 -8.58
CA HIS A 92 -18.88 -5.75 -9.95
C HIS A 92 -17.56 -5.29 -10.60
N GLY A 93 -16.47 -5.28 -9.82
CA GLY A 93 -15.16 -4.84 -10.30
C GLY A 93 -15.10 -3.36 -10.68
N LEU A 94 -15.88 -2.49 -10.03
CA LEU A 94 -15.98 -1.07 -10.37
C LEU A 94 -15.48 -0.17 -9.24
N ASN A 95 -16.31 0.06 -8.21
CA ASN A 95 -16.03 1.06 -7.18
C ASN A 95 -14.85 0.69 -6.25
N ARG A 96 -14.99 -0.36 -5.42
CA ARG A 96 -13.92 -0.82 -4.50
C ARG A 96 -12.63 -1.21 -5.24
N THR A 97 -12.79 -1.89 -6.37
CA THR A 97 -11.67 -2.29 -7.23
C THR A 97 -10.93 -1.09 -7.77
N GLY A 98 -11.66 -0.13 -8.37
CA GLY A 98 -11.07 1.08 -8.91
C GLY A 98 -10.43 1.94 -7.84
N TYR A 99 -11.07 2.11 -6.69
CA TYR A 99 -10.49 2.86 -5.59
C TYR A 99 -9.13 2.31 -5.15
N LEU A 100 -9.01 1.00 -4.90
CA LEU A 100 -7.74 0.41 -4.46
C LEU A 100 -6.65 0.46 -5.55
N ILE A 101 -7.01 0.21 -6.81
CA ILE A 101 -6.07 0.33 -7.93
C ILE A 101 -5.59 1.79 -8.07
N CYS A 102 -6.50 2.76 -7.98
CA CYS A 102 -6.14 4.17 -8.03
C CYS A 102 -5.29 4.59 -6.82
N ARG A 103 -5.58 4.09 -5.61
CA ARG A 103 -4.75 4.33 -4.43
C ARG A 103 -3.32 3.83 -4.63
N TYR A 104 -3.14 2.65 -5.21
CA TYR A 104 -1.80 2.16 -5.56
C TYR A 104 -1.10 3.07 -6.57
N MET A 105 -1.77 3.45 -7.66
CA MET A 105 -1.18 4.34 -8.67
C MET A 105 -0.78 5.70 -8.08
N ILE A 106 -1.59 6.26 -7.18
CA ILE A 106 -1.29 7.54 -6.52
C ILE A 106 -0.16 7.37 -5.52
N ASP A 107 -0.27 6.42 -4.58
CA ASP A 107 0.62 6.30 -3.44
C ASP A 107 2.00 5.76 -3.85
N ILE A 108 2.05 4.77 -4.76
CA ILE A 108 3.27 4.08 -5.19
C ILE A 108 3.80 4.63 -6.51
N ASP A 109 2.98 4.62 -7.56
CA ASP A 109 3.47 4.94 -8.91
C ASP A 109 3.56 6.45 -9.19
N GLY A 110 3.05 7.30 -8.28
CA GLY A 110 3.18 8.76 -8.37
C GLY A 110 2.21 9.44 -9.33
N TYR A 111 1.12 8.78 -9.71
CA TYR A 111 0.06 9.39 -10.52
C TYR A 111 -0.72 10.45 -9.74
N THR A 112 -1.24 11.45 -10.46
CA THR A 112 -2.28 12.33 -9.92
C THR A 112 -3.60 11.56 -9.76
N ALA A 113 -4.49 12.00 -8.88
CA ALA A 113 -5.79 11.37 -8.73
C ALA A 113 -6.61 11.42 -10.02
N ALA A 114 -6.54 12.54 -10.75
CA ALA A 114 -7.20 12.71 -12.03
C ALA A 114 -6.73 11.69 -13.07
N ASP A 115 -5.40 11.47 -13.19
CA ASP A 115 -4.85 10.50 -14.13
C ASP A 115 -5.18 9.06 -13.73
N ALA A 116 -5.08 8.75 -12.42
CA ALA A 116 -5.40 7.45 -11.88
C ALA A 116 -6.87 7.05 -12.16
N ILE A 117 -7.80 7.96 -11.86
CA ILE A 117 -9.24 7.76 -12.13
C ILE A 117 -9.48 7.59 -13.63
N SER A 118 -8.96 8.51 -14.45
CA SER A 118 -9.20 8.51 -15.90
C SER A 118 -8.70 7.22 -16.55
N ARG A 119 -7.52 6.73 -16.14
CA ARG A 119 -6.96 5.47 -16.63
C ARG A 119 -7.81 4.27 -16.22
N PHE A 120 -8.21 4.20 -14.95
CA PHE A 120 -9.06 3.11 -14.49
C PHE A 120 -10.39 3.07 -15.26
N GLU A 121 -11.09 4.20 -15.37
CA GLU A 121 -12.38 4.28 -16.08
C GLU A 121 -12.24 3.90 -17.56
N TYR A 122 -11.17 4.38 -18.22
CA TYR A 122 -10.87 4.06 -19.62
C TYR A 122 -10.64 2.55 -19.83
N TYR A 123 -9.74 1.94 -19.06
CA TYR A 123 -9.41 0.51 -19.24
C TYR A 123 -10.51 -0.42 -18.71
N ARG A 124 -11.28 0.00 -17.71
CA ARG A 124 -12.42 -0.77 -17.20
C ARG A 124 -13.63 -0.69 -18.14
N GLY A 125 -13.73 0.39 -18.93
CA GLY A 125 -14.83 0.70 -19.83
C GLY A 125 -16.08 1.24 -19.13
N HIS A 126 -15.98 1.60 -17.84
CA HIS A 126 -17.08 2.12 -17.04
C HIS A 126 -16.59 3.16 -16.03
N PRO A 127 -17.33 4.27 -15.84
CA PRO A 127 -16.97 5.26 -14.84
C PRO A 127 -17.13 4.71 -13.41
N MET A 128 -16.30 5.16 -12.49
CA MET A 128 -16.52 4.93 -11.07
C MET A 128 -17.75 5.73 -10.64
N GLU A 129 -18.78 5.03 -10.20
CA GLU A 129 -20.11 5.62 -9.96
C GLU A 129 -20.24 6.31 -8.59
N ARG A 130 -19.42 5.89 -7.63
CA ARG A 130 -19.49 6.36 -6.24
C ARG A 130 -18.57 7.56 -6.04
N GLU A 131 -19.18 8.74 -5.95
CA GLU A 131 -18.46 10.01 -5.88
C GLU A 131 -17.53 10.13 -4.65
N HIS A 132 -17.91 9.57 -3.50
CA HIS A 132 -17.06 9.59 -2.30
C HIS A 132 -15.70 8.93 -2.53
N TYR A 133 -15.59 7.92 -3.40
CA TYR A 133 -14.30 7.31 -3.72
C TYR A 133 -13.44 8.28 -4.52
N LYS A 134 -14.03 9.01 -5.47
CA LYS A 134 -13.31 10.02 -6.26
C LYS A 134 -12.79 11.13 -5.35
N VAL A 135 -13.64 11.68 -4.50
CA VAL A 135 -13.25 12.70 -3.51
C VAL A 135 -12.10 12.18 -2.63
N SER A 136 -12.22 10.98 -2.10
CA SER A 136 -11.18 10.38 -1.25
C SER A 136 -9.84 10.16 -1.98
N LEU A 137 -9.85 9.88 -3.29
CA LEU A 137 -8.63 9.78 -4.10
C LEU A 137 -7.92 11.13 -4.23
N TYR A 138 -8.66 12.22 -4.47
CA TYR A 138 -8.09 13.57 -4.49
C TYR A 138 -7.53 13.97 -3.11
N GLU A 139 -8.23 13.63 -2.03
CA GLU A 139 -7.71 13.86 -0.67
C GLU A 139 -6.43 13.05 -0.40
N ALA A 140 -6.35 11.81 -0.88
CA ALA A 140 -5.14 10.99 -0.74
C ALA A 140 -3.93 11.63 -1.44
N GLU A 141 -4.12 12.15 -2.65
CA GLU A 141 -3.09 12.91 -3.37
C GLU A 141 -2.63 14.14 -2.58
N LEU A 142 -3.56 14.93 -2.02
CA LEU A 142 -3.22 16.10 -1.21
C LEU A 142 -2.40 15.70 0.03
N ARG A 143 -2.82 14.66 0.76
CA ARG A 143 -2.06 14.13 1.92
C ARG A 143 -0.66 13.68 1.53
N LYS A 144 -0.50 13.02 0.37
CA LYS A 144 0.82 12.60 -0.13
C LYS A 144 1.72 13.81 -0.43
N ASN A 145 1.19 14.83 -1.09
CA ASN A 145 1.96 16.03 -1.43
C ASN A 145 2.38 16.84 -0.19
N GLN A 146 1.53 16.89 0.83
CA GLN A 146 1.86 17.53 2.12
C GLN A 146 3.04 16.83 2.79
N ARG A 147 2.99 15.49 2.94
CA ARG A 147 4.09 14.70 3.52
C ARG A 147 5.41 14.90 2.76
N LYS A 148 5.35 14.92 1.43
CA LYS A 148 6.53 15.15 0.58
C LYS A 148 7.15 16.54 0.79
N ASN A 149 6.32 17.56 1.00
CA ASN A 149 6.80 18.92 1.27
C ASN A 149 7.42 19.03 2.67
N GLU A 150 6.83 18.38 3.68
CA GLU A 150 7.36 18.33 5.05
C GLU A 150 8.74 17.64 5.07
N GLU A 151 8.87 16.49 4.41
CA GLU A 151 10.13 15.75 4.26
C GLU A 151 11.21 16.58 3.53
N ALA A 152 10.83 17.36 2.51
CA ALA A 152 11.75 18.23 1.79
C ALA A 152 12.19 19.47 2.60
N SER A 153 11.39 19.88 3.61
CA SER A 153 11.68 21.04 4.46
C SER A 153 12.47 20.70 5.74
N GLY A 154 12.56 19.41 6.11
CA GLY A 154 13.20 18.94 7.35
C GLY A 154 14.70 18.64 7.28
N ASP A 155 15.36 18.82 6.12
CA ASP A 155 16.79 18.49 5.91
C ASP A 155 17.71 19.73 6.03
N SER A 156 17.42 20.65 6.96
CA SER A 156 18.19 21.88 7.13
C SER A 156 18.27 22.31 8.59
N GLU A 157 18.80 21.46 9.48
CA GLU A 157 19.38 21.89 10.76
C GLU A 157 20.20 20.72 11.36
N ASP A 158 21.48 20.60 10.97
CA ASP A 158 22.59 20.29 11.88
C ASP A 158 23.95 20.35 11.15
N VAL A 159 24.47 21.57 10.98
CA VAL A 159 25.92 21.81 10.86
C VAL A 159 26.26 23.10 11.61
N VAL A 160 26.73 22.96 12.84
CA VAL A 160 27.76 23.84 13.41
C VAL A 160 28.76 22.97 14.17
N GLU A 161 29.78 22.53 13.44
CA GLU A 161 31.03 22.02 14.00
C GLU A 161 32.14 23.03 13.65
N SER A 162 32.88 23.50 14.67
CA SER A 162 34.34 23.72 14.64
C SER A 162 34.78 24.25 16.02
N LYS A 163 35.51 23.47 16.83
CA LYS A 163 36.99 23.29 16.87
C LYS A 163 37.69 24.52 17.49
N ASP A 164 38.62 24.46 18.46
CA ASP A 164 39.74 23.53 18.68
C ASP A 164 40.34 23.67 20.12
N SER A 165 40.98 22.57 20.57
CA SER A 165 42.18 22.34 21.44
C SER A 165 42.86 23.51 22.20
N GLU A 166 43.63 23.39 23.30
CA GLU A 166 44.07 22.38 24.28
C GLU A 166 45.19 23.12 25.09
N GLU A 167 45.19 23.13 26.44
CA GLU A 167 46.46 23.29 27.20
C GLU A 167 46.35 22.90 28.70
N ALA A 168 47.02 21.78 29.01
CA ALA A 168 47.87 21.47 30.17
C ALA A 168 47.55 21.96 31.61
N ALA A 169 47.15 20.98 32.44
CA ALA A 169 47.83 20.46 33.64
C ALA A 169 48.35 21.36 34.80
N THR A 170 48.04 20.84 36.00
CA THR A 170 48.72 20.94 37.32
C THR A 170 48.22 21.98 38.33
N LYS A 171 47.54 21.50 39.39
CA LYS A 171 48.04 21.41 40.79
C LYS A 171 46.87 21.31 41.80
N ASP A 172 46.75 20.14 42.43
CA ASP A 172 46.43 20.03 43.86
C ASP A 172 47.73 20.35 44.67
N PRO A 173 47.72 20.70 45.98
CA PRO A 173 46.81 20.16 47.01
C PRO A 173 46.45 21.11 48.19
N GLU A 174 45.79 20.50 49.19
CA GLU A 174 45.71 20.86 50.63
C GLU A 174 44.71 21.97 51.03
N ASP A 175 43.99 21.93 52.16
CA ASP A 175 43.73 20.96 53.24
C ASP A 175 42.79 21.73 54.20
N VAL A 176 41.58 21.26 54.53
CA VAL A 176 40.89 21.64 55.79
C VAL A 176 40.02 20.47 56.26
N LYS A 177 40.38 19.99 57.45
CA LYS A 177 39.80 18.92 58.26
C LYS A 177 38.52 19.32 59.02
N GLU A 178 37.99 18.31 59.72
CA GLU A 178 37.16 18.32 60.94
C GLU A 178 35.64 18.35 60.71
N GLU A 179 34.79 17.58 61.41
CA GLU A 179 34.92 16.56 62.47
C GLU A 179 33.55 15.89 62.65
N GLU A 180 33.54 14.67 63.23
CA GLU A 180 32.50 14.06 64.10
C GLU A 180 31.04 13.88 63.59
N SER A 181 30.25 12.86 63.95
CA SER A 181 30.31 11.80 64.97
C SER A 181 29.23 10.72 64.70
N GLU A 182 29.52 9.50 65.17
CA GLU A 182 28.67 8.47 65.82
C GLU A 182 27.20 8.25 65.37
N GLU A 183 26.83 7.06 64.87
CA GLU A 183 26.49 5.82 65.61
C GLU A 183 25.00 5.73 66.00
N LYS A 184 24.17 5.09 65.16
CA LYS A 184 23.28 3.95 65.50
C LYS A 184 22.42 3.49 64.33
#